data_AF-A0A7V5F1R8-F1
#
_entry.id   AF-A0A7V5F1R8-F1
#
_cell.length_a   1.000
_cell.length_b   1.000
_cell.length_c   1.000
_cell.angle_alpha   90.00
_cell.angle_beta   90.00
_cell.angle_gamma   90.00
#
_symmetry.space_group_name_H-M   'P 1'
#
loop_
_entity.id
_entity.type
_entity.pdbx_description
1 polymer ?
#
loop_
_entity_poly.entity_id
_entity_poly.type
_entity_poly.pdbx_seq_one_letter_code
_entity_poly.pdbx_strand_id
1 'polypeptide(L)'
;MILYPAIDLKDGQCVRLVRGEMEAATVFNDDPAAQARAFEAAGCEWIHLVDLNGAFAGVPVNAAAVEAILAAISVPAQLGGGIRDMATIEAWL
;
A
#
# COMPACT_ATOMS: atom_id res chain seq x y z
N MET A 1 13.45 12.12 13.69
CA MET A 1 13.60 11.03 12.70
C MET A 1 12.20 10.48 12.46
N ILE A 2 11.74 10.42 11.21
CA ILE A 2 10.39 9.92 10.88
C ILE A 2 10.53 8.49 10.37
N LEU A 3 9.69 7.56 10.87
CA LEU A 3 9.63 6.18 10.41
C LEU A 3 8.47 6.02 9.42
N TYR A 4 8.74 5.41 8.28
CA TYR A 4 7.75 5.12 7.24
C TYR A 4 7.60 3.60 7.10
N PRO A 5 6.79 2.93 7.93
CA PRO A 5 6.44 1.54 7.71
C PRO A 5 5.77 1.38 6.34
N ALA A 6 6.16 0.33 5.61
CA ALA A 6 5.66 0.06 4.26
C ALA A 6 4.69 -1.13 4.25
N ILE A 7 3.63 -1.01 3.45
CA ILE A 7 2.69 -2.08 3.11
C ILE A 7 2.73 -2.26 1.59
N ASP A 8 3.22 -3.41 1.15
CA ASP A 8 3.14 -3.80 -0.26
C ASP A 8 1.84 -4.58 -0.48
N LEU A 9 1.05 -4.15 -1.47
CA LEU A 9 -0.25 -4.73 -1.81
C LEU A 9 -0.13 -5.58 -3.07
N LYS A 10 -0.57 -6.84 -2.97
CA LYS A 10 -0.73 -7.74 -4.12
C LYS A 10 -2.03 -8.51 -3.97
N ASP A 11 -2.85 -8.49 -5.03
CA ASP A 11 -4.15 -9.16 -5.12
C ASP A 11 -5.07 -8.87 -3.91
N GLY A 12 -5.06 -7.61 -3.45
CA GLY A 12 -5.81 -7.15 -2.28
C GLY A 12 -5.20 -7.47 -0.91
N GLN A 13 -4.04 -8.12 -0.85
CA GLN A 13 -3.41 -8.60 0.39
C GLN A 13 -2.09 -7.88 0.68
N CYS A 14 -1.70 -7.85 1.97
CA CYS A 14 -0.36 -7.42 2.38
C CYS A 14 0.64 -8.53 2.14
N VAL A 15 1.60 -8.27 1.26
CA VAL A 15 2.66 -9.22 0.93
C VAL A 15 4.03 -8.62 1.23
N ARG A 16 5.05 -9.47 1.19
CA ARG A 16 6.43 -9.03 0.99
C ARG A 16 7.05 -9.83 -0.13
N LEU A 17 7.70 -9.14 -1.05
CA LEU A 17 8.49 -9.78 -2.09
C LEU A 17 9.92 -9.98 -1.59
N VAL A 18 10.45 -11.19 -1.75
CA VAL A 18 11.89 -11.41 -1.57
C VAL A 18 12.60 -10.84 -2.80
N ARG A 19 13.38 -9.77 -2.63
CA ARG A 19 14.14 -9.10 -3.71
C ARG A 19 13.28 -8.64 -4.91
N GLY A 20 11.99 -8.37 -4.70
CA GLY A 20 11.09 -7.93 -5.77
C GLY A 20 10.58 -9.06 -6.68
N GLU A 21 10.84 -10.33 -6.35
CA GLU A 21 10.35 -11.48 -7.11
C GLU A 21 8.87 -11.74 -6.81
N MET A 22 7.99 -11.46 -7.77
CA MET A 22 6.53 -11.58 -7.60
C MET A 22 6.03 -13.00 -7.33
N GLU A 23 6.70 -14.00 -7.88
CA GLU A 23 6.34 -15.42 -7.67
C GLU A 23 6.73 -15.91 -6.27
N ALA A 24 7.65 -15.21 -5.60
CA ALA A 24 8.09 -15.50 -4.24
C ALA A 24 7.40 -14.59 -3.20
N ALA A 25 6.15 -14.19 -3.46
CA ALA A 25 5.37 -13.39 -2.52
C ALA A 25 4.98 -14.21 -1.30
N THR A 26 5.30 -13.72 -0.11
CA THR A 26 4.76 -14.25 1.15
C THR A 26 3.63 -13.34 1.60
N VAL A 27 2.43 -13.91 1.81
CA VAL A 27 1.29 -13.20 2.39
C VAL A 27 1.54 -13.07 3.90
N PHE A 28 1.55 -11.84 4.39
CA PHE A 28 1.72 -11.53 5.82
C PHE A 28 0.39 -11.27 6.50
N ASN A 29 -0.54 -10.64 5.78
CA ASN A 29 -1.84 -10.25 6.29
C ASN A 29 -2.83 -10.15 5.12
N ASP A 30 -4.04 -10.67 5.30
CA ASP A 30 -5.13 -10.60 4.34
C ASP A 30 -6.07 -9.41 4.59
N ASP A 31 -5.89 -8.66 5.70
CA ASP A 31 -6.57 -7.40 6.00
C ASP A 31 -5.59 -6.21 5.98
N PRO A 32 -5.49 -5.48 4.85
CA PRO A 32 -4.63 -4.32 4.74
C PRO A 32 -4.96 -3.19 5.71
N ALA A 33 -6.24 -2.98 6.00
CA ALA A 33 -6.67 -1.94 6.93
C ALA A 33 -6.25 -2.28 8.37
N ALA A 34 -6.33 -3.55 8.77
CA ALA A 34 -5.80 -3.98 10.07
C ALA A 34 -4.29 -3.80 10.18
N GLN A 35 -3.54 -4.09 9.12
CA GLN A 35 -2.09 -3.87 9.10
C GLN A 35 -1.72 -2.39 9.29
N ALA A 36 -2.44 -1.49 8.61
CA ALA A 36 -2.22 -0.05 8.73
C ALA A 36 -2.56 0.47 10.13
N ARG A 37 -3.69 0.05 10.71
CA ARG A 37 -4.05 0.37 12.10
C ARG A 37 -3.01 -0.11 13.10
N ALA A 38 -2.40 -1.27 12.88
CA ALA A 38 -1.35 -1.78 13.76
C ALA A 38 -0.11 -0.87 13.75
N PHE A 39 0.26 -0.32 12.60
CA PHE A 39 1.37 0.65 12.52
C PHE A 39 1.04 1.98 13.19
N GLU A 40 -0.16 2.51 12.96
CA GLU A 40 -0.61 3.73 13.64
C GLU A 40 -0.67 3.55 15.16
N ALA A 41 -1.24 2.43 15.64
CA ALA A 41 -1.32 2.11 17.06
C ALA A 41 0.06 1.90 17.71
N ALA A 42 1.08 1.52 16.93
CA ALA A 42 2.47 1.44 17.37
C ALA A 42 3.17 2.82 17.42
N GLY A 43 2.49 3.91 17.05
CA GLY A 43 3.00 5.28 17.09
C GLY A 43 3.68 5.73 15.80
N CYS A 44 3.46 5.06 14.67
CA CYS A 44 3.99 5.52 13.37
C CYS A 44 3.16 6.71 12.87
N GLU A 45 3.83 7.81 12.55
CA GLU A 45 3.18 9.06 12.11
C GLU A 45 2.91 9.12 10.59
N TRP A 46 3.40 8.13 9.84
CA TRP A 46 3.24 8.02 8.39
C TRP A 46 3.16 6.55 7.99
N ILE A 47 2.53 6.25 6.85
CA ILE A 47 2.51 4.91 6.24
C ILE A 47 2.86 5.01 4.75
N HIS A 48 3.70 4.11 4.25
CA HIS A 48 4.02 4.00 2.83
C HIS A 48 3.28 2.81 2.21
N LEU A 49 2.56 3.03 1.11
CA LEU A 49 1.76 2.03 0.42
C LEU A 49 2.30 1.83 -0.99
N VAL A 50 2.42 0.57 -1.40
CA VAL A 50 2.83 0.22 -2.77
C VAL A 50 1.82 -0.75 -3.38
N ASP A 51 1.12 -0.32 -4.43
CA ASP A 51 0.34 -1.22 -5.28
C ASP A 51 1.28 -1.97 -6.23
N LEU A 52 1.64 -3.21 -5.88
CA LEU A 52 2.54 -4.01 -6.71
C LEU A 52 1.88 -4.38 -8.03
N ASN A 53 0.64 -4.88 -8.02
CA ASN A 53 -0.06 -5.20 -9.27
C ASN A 53 -0.10 -3.98 -10.19
N GLY A 54 -0.38 -2.80 -9.63
CA GLY A 54 -0.40 -1.56 -10.40
C GLY A 54 0.97 -1.15 -10.90
N ALA A 55 2.04 -1.34 -10.13
CA ALA A 55 3.41 -1.10 -10.58
C ALA A 55 3.76 -1.89 -11.85
N PHE A 56 3.36 -3.17 -11.89
CA PHE A 56 3.55 -4.04 -13.05
C PHE A 56 2.59 -3.73 -14.21
N ALA A 57 1.30 -3.49 -13.92
CA ALA A 57 0.28 -3.20 -14.92
C ALA A 57 0.41 -1.79 -15.54
N GLY A 58 1.06 -0.86 -14.84
CA GLY A 58 1.16 0.54 -15.24
C GLY A 58 -0.08 1.39 -14.94
N VAL A 59 -1.06 0.85 -14.22
CA VAL A 59 -2.30 1.52 -13.77
C VAL A 59 -2.66 1.00 -12.38
N PRO A 60 -3.34 1.76 -11.50
CA PRO A 60 -3.76 1.24 -10.19
C PRO A 60 -4.68 0.02 -10.32
N VAL A 61 -4.44 -1.03 -9.52
CA VAL A 61 -5.20 -2.29 -9.52
C VAL A 61 -5.79 -2.56 -8.12
N ASN A 62 -5.07 -2.21 -7.05
CA ASN A 62 -5.49 -2.49 -5.67
C ASN A 62 -6.22 -1.29 -5.02
N ALA A 63 -6.99 -0.52 -5.80
CA ALA A 63 -7.61 0.71 -5.32
C ALA A 63 -8.48 0.49 -4.07
N ALA A 64 -9.31 -0.56 -4.07
CA ALA A 64 -10.16 -0.89 -2.92
C ALA A 64 -9.37 -1.18 -1.63
N ALA A 65 -8.20 -1.81 -1.73
CA ALA A 65 -7.34 -2.07 -0.57
C ALA A 65 -6.71 -0.78 -0.04
N VAL A 66 -6.28 0.11 -0.93
CA VAL A 66 -5.75 1.43 -0.57
C VAL A 66 -6.84 2.28 0.09
N GLU A 67 -8.04 2.35 -0.48
CA GLU A 67 -9.17 3.07 0.09
C GLU A 67 -9.55 2.55 1.49
N ALA A 68 -9.57 1.22 1.66
CA ALA A 68 -9.83 0.60 2.96
C ALA A 68 -8.76 0.98 4.02
N ILE A 69 -7.49 1.10 3.62
CA ILE A 69 -6.43 1.59 4.50
C ILE A 69 -6.67 3.06 4.85
N LEU A 70 -6.87 3.92 3.85
CA LEU A 70 -7.04 5.36 4.04
C LEU A 70 -8.25 5.69 4.94
N ALA A 71 -9.32 4.91 4.83
CA ALA A 71 -10.49 5.05 5.70
C ALA A 71 -10.26 4.57 7.14
N ALA A 72 -9.24 3.75 7.39
CA ALA A 72 -8.99 3.09 8.67
C ALA A 72 -7.96 3.78 9.55
N ILE A 73 -7.16 4.70 9.00
CA ILE A 73 -6.09 5.41 9.71
C ILE A 73 -6.33 6.92 9.69
N SER A 74 -5.74 7.63 10.63
CA SER A 74 -5.76 9.11 10.69
C SER A 74 -4.43 9.75 10.28
N VAL A 75 -3.35 8.97 10.26
CA VAL A 75 -2.03 9.41 9.81
C VAL A 75 -1.94 9.47 8.28
N PRO A 76 -1.16 10.41 7.72
CA PRO A 76 -1.00 10.52 6.28
C PRO A 76 -0.29 9.29 5.67
N ALA A 77 -0.68 8.98 4.43
CA ALA A 77 -0.09 7.90 3.65
C ALA A 77 0.60 8.44 2.39
N GLN A 78 1.69 7.77 1.99
CA GLN A 78 2.28 7.90 0.67
C GLN A 78 1.82 6.71 -0.17
N LEU A 79 1.44 6.96 -1.43
CA LEU A 79 1.01 5.90 -2.34
C LEU A 79 1.92 5.86 -3.58
N GLY A 80 2.38 4.66 -3.93
CA GLY A 80 3.03 4.35 -5.19
C GLY A 80 2.45 3.10 -5.84
N GLY A 81 2.80 2.87 -7.10
CA GLY A 81 2.35 1.72 -7.88
C GLY A 81 1.34 2.10 -8.96
N GLY A 82 1.72 1.96 -10.24
CA GLY A 82 0.83 2.22 -11.37
C GLY A 82 0.54 3.68 -11.68
N ILE A 83 1.11 4.63 -10.94
CA ILE A 83 0.94 6.07 -11.18
C ILE A 83 1.92 6.53 -12.28
N ARG A 84 1.41 6.72 -13.51
CA ARG A 84 2.21 7.05 -14.71
C ARG A 84 1.93 8.45 -15.28
N ASP A 85 0.78 9.04 -14.94
CA ASP A 85 0.32 10.32 -15.50
C ASP A 85 -0.45 11.15 -14.47
N MET A 86 -0.74 12.40 -14.84
CA MET A 86 -1.47 13.35 -13.99
C MET A 86 -2.92 12.91 -13.73
N ALA A 87 -3.57 12.27 -14.70
CA ALA A 87 -4.94 11.78 -14.55
C ALA A 87 -5.04 10.73 -13.43
N THR A 88 -4.05 9.84 -13.34
CA THR A 88 -3.96 8.85 -12.26
C THR A 88 -3.67 9.52 -10.91
N ILE A 89 -2.85 10.57 -10.88
CA ILE A 89 -2.60 11.35 -9.66
C ILE A 89 -3.89 12.03 -9.18
N GLU A 90 -4.63 12.67 -10.08
CA GLU A 90 -5.89 13.36 -9.78
C GLU A 90 -6.96 12.42 -9.23
N ALA A 91 -6.96 11.15 -9.62
CA ALA A 91 -7.89 10.16 -9.06
C ALA A 91 -7.65 9.84 -7.57
N TRP A 92 -6.49 10.22 -7.02
CA TRP A 92 -6.09 9.96 -5.62
C TRP A 92 -6.07 11.20 -4.72
N LEU A 93 -6.28 12.41 -5.26
CA LEU A 93 -6.24 13.69 -4.53
C LEU A 93 -7.64 14.28 -4.35
#